data_AF-A0A2H9T0C6-F1
#
_entry.id   AF-A0A2H9T0C6-F1
#
_cell.length_a   1.000
_cell.length_b   1.000
_cell.length_c   1.000
_cell.angle_alpha   90.00
_cell.angle_beta   90.00
_cell.angle_gamma   90.00
#
_symmetry.space_group_name_H-M   'P 1'
#
loop_
_entity.id
_entity.type
_entity.pdbx_description
1 polymer ?
#
loop_
_entity_poly.entity_id
_entity_poly.type
_entity_poly.pdbx_seq_one_letter_code
_entity_poly.pdbx_strand_id
1 'polypeptide(L)'
;MLFLLKEADLDTELNKRAILEHPQIESLVDACSTLLLSNMFNQYNFTRVCFNAHTRSLACIFSDLQGANSLNQETFLVALDSDNTVCLASAVTYLVKAGILNYENYIEVSRHKNGWRFASVLCLLAQANLLTPDNKNRVCECPYTLGLELALYSLHSTGLLNQVNLDKIIDPRHKLLLGFTGRHLVWERIPDHFLAEAVLEKLFIAARQSDFMQQFERIIDQTIQRRDLINKPDPRWSKIIQDKVLKYLRNLTSPENAKEYKEIKTILDTIQKTKNLRPIWSAIEQEIKDELWMTLGVVGDDENFKNGLNYAIYIPADERGALNTMLITSAGYQAYLAEQLAASLDEQKWFLSRERHGFWSNRHSSSKAQENFDRQYGLISLLCHK
;
A
#
# COMPACT_ATOMS: atom_id res chain seq x y z
N MET A 1 -11.06 5.44 47.23
CA MET A 1 -12.18 4.56 47.62
C MET A 1 -13.02 5.10 48.78
N LEU A 2 -12.47 5.32 49.98
CA LEU A 2 -13.28 5.76 51.15
C LEU A 2 -14.05 7.07 50.89
N PHE A 3 -13.47 7.98 50.11
CA PHE A 3 -14.17 9.17 49.63
C PHE A 3 -15.42 8.83 48.81
N LEU A 4 -15.30 7.94 47.82
CA LEU A 4 -16.42 7.49 46.98
C LEU A 4 -17.52 6.85 47.81
N LEU A 5 -17.17 6.01 48.80
CA LEU A 5 -18.17 5.39 49.69
C LEU A 5 -18.96 6.44 50.47
N LYS A 6 -18.30 7.48 50.99
CA LYS A 6 -18.98 8.56 51.72
C LYS A 6 -19.90 9.35 50.80
N GLU A 7 -19.46 9.63 49.58
CA GLU A 7 -20.23 10.39 48.60
C GLU A 7 -21.53 9.69 48.19
N ALA A 8 -21.57 8.35 48.22
CA ALA A 8 -22.74 7.56 47.89
C ALA A 8 -23.48 6.95 49.11
N ASP A 9 -23.19 7.42 50.33
CA ASP A 9 -23.77 6.90 51.58
C ASP A 9 -23.54 5.38 51.80
N LEU A 10 -22.41 4.86 51.33
CA LEU A 10 -21.99 3.46 51.42
C LEU A 10 -20.85 3.22 52.44
N ASP A 11 -20.53 4.19 53.30
CA ASP A 11 -19.40 4.14 54.25
C ASP A 11 -19.65 3.22 55.47
N THR A 12 -19.93 1.94 55.21
CA THR A 12 -20.13 0.91 56.25
C THR A 12 -18.85 0.13 56.53
N GLU A 13 -18.69 -0.39 57.75
CA GLU A 13 -17.55 -1.25 58.11
C GLU A 13 -17.47 -2.52 57.24
N LEU A 14 -18.62 -3.04 56.80
CA LEU A 14 -18.67 -4.18 55.88
C LEU A 14 -18.06 -3.83 54.52
N ASN A 15 -18.45 -2.69 53.93
CA ASN A 15 -17.92 -2.25 52.64
C ASN A 15 -16.42 -1.91 52.74
N LYS A 16 -15.98 -1.28 53.84
CA LYS A 16 -14.55 -1.02 54.10
C LYS A 16 -13.74 -2.30 54.15
N ARG A 17 -14.22 -3.32 54.87
CA ARG A 17 -13.57 -4.62 54.94
C ARG A 17 -13.49 -5.28 53.57
N ALA A 18 -14.60 -5.28 52.82
CA ALA A 18 -14.64 -5.85 51.47
C ALA A 18 -13.62 -5.19 50.52
N ILE A 19 -13.43 -3.87 50.60
CA ILE A 19 -12.40 -3.16 49.84
C ILE A 19 -10.98 -3.58 50.26
N LEU A 20 -10.71 -3.64 51.57
CA LEU A 20 -9.39 -4.02 52.09
C LEU A 20 -8.99 -5.44 51.71
N GLU A 21 -9.97 -6.33 51.59
CA GLU A 21 -9.79 -7.73 51.20
C GLU A 21 -9.77 -7.92 49.67
N HIS A 22 -10.09 -6.88 48.88
CA HIS A 22 -10.21 -7.02 47.43
C HIS A 22 -8.82 -7.14 46.76
N PRO A 23 -8.58 -8.16 45.92
CA PRO A 23 -7.25 -8.40 45.33
C PRO A 23 -6.84 -7.36 44.28
N GLN A 24 -7.79 -6.57 43.77
CA GLN A 24 -7.57 -5.58 42.71
C GLN A 24 -8.15 -4.21 43.13
N ILE A 25 -7.63 -3.62 44.20
CA ILE A 25 -8.17 -2.37 44.78
C ILE A 25 -8.20 -1.23 43.78
N GLU A 26 -7.14 -1.05 42.99
CA GLU A 26 -7.06 0.03 41.97
C GLU A 26 -8.18 -0.10 40.94
N SER A 27 -8.35 -1.28 40.35
CA SER A 27 -9.44 -1.53 39.41
C SER A 27 -10.83 -1.39 40.03
N LEU A 28 -10.98 -1.75 41.30
CA LEU A 28 -12.23 -1.54 42.03
C LEU A 28 -12.51 -0.04 42.18
N VAL A 29 -11.50 0.77 42.51
CA VAL A 29 -11.62 2.24 42.57
C VAL A 29 -12.06 2.80 41.22
N ASP A 30 -11.45 2.36 40.13
CA ASP A 30 -11.78 2.84 38.78
C ASP A 30 -13.21 2.50 38.39
N ALA A 31 -13.64 1.25 38.63
CA ALA A 31 -15.01 0.82 38.38
C ALA A 31 -16.02 1.63 39.20
N CYS A 32 -15.79 1.79 40.52
CA CYS A 32 -16.68 2.56 41.39
C CYS A 32 -16.72 4.05 41.03
N SER A 33 -15.58 4.64 40.67
CA SER A 33 -15.52 6.04 40.22
C SER A 33 -16.34 6.23 38.95
N THR A 34 -16.25 5.29 38.01
CA THR A 34 -17.03 5.32 36.78
C THR A 34 -18.52 5.20 37.05
N LEU A 35 -18.93 4.28 37.93
CA LEU A 35 -20.33 4.16 38.33
C LEU A 35 -20.85 5.42 39.01
N LEU A 36 -20.03 6.10 39.82
CA LEU A 36 -20.43 7.34 40.49
C LEU A 36 -20.68 8.44 39.46
N LEU A 37 -19.76 8.63 38.51
CA LEU A 37 -19.90 9.59 37.40
C LEU A 37 -21.14 9.32 36.52
N SER A 38 -21.62 8.08 36.53
CA SER A 38 -22.80 7.64 35.77
C SER A 38 -24.10 7.66 36.59
N ASN A 39 -24.06 8.14 37.84
CA ASN A 39 -25.18 8.05 38.81
C ASN A 39 -25.68 6.62 39.06
N MET A 40 -24.78 5.64 38.96
CA MET A 40 -25.04 4.21 39.14
C MET A 40 -24.38 3.65 40.41
N PHE A 41 -23.66 4.46 41.19
CA PHE A 41 -22.97 3.99 42.38
C PHE A 41 -23.92 3.87 43.58
N ASN A 42 -24.49 2.68 43.76
CA ASN A 42 -25.37 2.31 44.87
C ASN A 42 -24.90 1.00 45.52
N GLN A 43 -25.47 0.62 46.68
CA GLN A 43 -25.05 -0.57 47.42
C GLN A 43 -25.10 -1.85 46.57
N TYR A 44 -26.14 -2.02 45.76
CA TYR A 44 -26.30 -3.21 44.91
C TYR A 44 -25.18 -3.30 43.87
N ASN A 45 -24.95 -2.22 43.11
CA ASN A 45 -23.91 -2.19 42.08
C ASN A 45 -22.50 -2.30 42.69
N PHE A 46 -22.24 -1.66 43.84
CA PHE A 46 -20.98 -1.79 44.58
C PHE A 46 -20.72 -3.25 44.97
N THR A 47 -21.69 -3.92 45.60
CA THR A 47 -21.54 -5.33 46.00
C THR A 47 -21.26 -6.22 44.79
N ARG A 48 -21.97 -6.03 43.67
CA ARG A 48 -21.78 -6.83 42.46
C ARG A 48 -20.37 -6.68 41.87
N VAL A 49 -19.83 -5.46 41.82
CA VAL A 49 -18.46 -5.22 41.33
C VAL A 49 -17.43 -5.73 42.33
N CYS A 50 -17.58 -5.42 43.61
CA CYS A 50 -16.63 -5.76 44.67
C CYS A 50 -16.42 -7.26 44.84
N PHE A 51 -17.38 -8.10 44.48
CA PHE A 51 -17.25 -9.56 44.55
C PHE A 51 -17.01 -10.21 43.18
N ASN A 52 -16.77 -9.43 42.12
CA ASN A 52 -16.48 -9.97 40.80
C ASN A 52 -14.99 -10.28 40.63
N ALA A 53 -14.68 -11.53 40.23
CA ALA A 53 -13.31 -12.00 40.03
C ALA A 53 -12.55 -11.26 38.90
N HIS A 54 -13.26 -10.57 38.01
CA HIS A 54 -12.73 -9.85 36.85
C HIS A 54 -12.94 -8.33 36.95
N THR A 55 -12.83 -7.78 38.16
CA THR A 55 -13.00 -6.34 38.42
C THR A 55 -12.16 -5.45 37.50
N ARG A 56 -10.91 -5.83 37.18
CA ARG A 56 -10.11 -5.11 36.17
C ARG A 56 -10.79 -4.99 34.81
N SER A 57 -11.34 -6.09 34.30
CA SER A 57 -12.03 -6.08 33.00
C SER A 57 -13.32 -5.28 33.05
N LEU A 58 -14.06 -5.36 34.17
CA LEU A 58 -15.26 -4.54 34.39
C LEU A 58 -14.93 -3.05 34.42
N ALA A 59 -13.86 -2.64 35.11
CA ALA A 59 -13.42 -1.26 35.14
C ALA A 59 -13.17 -0.71 33.73
N CYS A 60 -12.48 -1.49 32.88
CA CYS A 60 -12.28 -1.13 31.47
C CYS A 60 -13.61 -1.02 30.71
N ILE A 61 -14.49 -2.01 30.83
CA ILE A 61 -15.81 -2.00 30.15
C ILE A 61 -16.61 -0.78 30.56
N PHE A 62 -16.70 -0.49 31.86
CA PHE A 62 -17.47 0.65 32.36
C PHE A 62 -16.88 1.97 31.88
N SER A 63 -15.55 2.12 31.92
CA SER A 63 -14.88 3.33 31.44
C SER A 63 -15.17 3.58 29.95
N ASP A 64 -15.05 2.53 29.12
CA ASP A 64 -15.33 2.61 27.69
C ASP A 64 -16.81 2.89 27.39
N LEU A 65 -17.74 2.23 28.09
CA LEU A 65 -19.18 2.47 27.98
C LEU A 65 -19.55 3.89 28.43
N GLN A 66 -18.94 4.39 29.50
CA GLN A 66 -19.20 5.72 30.02
C GLN A 66 -18.66 6.79 29.06
N GLY A 67 -17.46 6.60 28.52
CA GLY A 67 -16.90 7.48 27.49
C GLY A 67 -17.76 7.57 26.23
N ALA A 68 -18.49 6.51 25.89
CA ALA A 68 -19.45 6.48 24.78
C ALA A 68 -20.89 6.82 25.20
N ASN A 69 -21.13 7.33 26.41
CA ASN A 69 -22.45 7.62 26.97
C ASN A 69 -23.45 6.45 26.85
N SER A 70 -22.95 5.23 26.90
CA SER A 70 -23.71 3.98 26.75
C SER A 70 -23.82 3.19 28.06
N LEU A 71 -23.15 3.63 29.13
CA LEU A 71 -23.24 2.98 30.43
C LEU A 71 -24.59 3.30 31.10
N ASN A 72 -25.44 2.28 31.18
CA ASN A 72 -26.68 2.31 31.93
C ASN A 72 -26.86 0.99 32.72
N GLN A 73 -27.94 0.89 33.51
CA GLN A 73 -28.19 -0.28 34.36
C GLN A 73 -28.23 -1.59 33.58
N GLU A 74 -28.78 -1.60 32.37
CA GLU A 74 -28.86 -2.80 31.55
C GLU A 74 -27.47 -3.21 31.03
N THR A 75 -26.71 -2.28 30.45
CA THR A 75 -25.35 -2.59 29.96
C THR A 75 -24.40 -3.00 31.10
N PHE A 76 -24.62 -2.44 32.30
CA PHE A 76 -23.89 -2.83 33.50
C PHE A 76 -24.17 -4.28 33.90
N LEU A 77 -25.44 -4.69 33.92
CA LEU A 77 -25.81 -6.07 34.24
C LEU A 77 -25.25 -7.05 33.20
N VAL A 78 -25.32 -6.70 31.92
CA VAL A 78 -24.73 -7.50 30.83
C VAL A 78 -23.22 -7.68 31.00
N ALA A 79 -22.49 -6.65 31.40
CA ALA A 79 -21.06 -6.76 31.67
C ALA A 79 -20.76 -7.71 32.85
N LEU A 80 -21.57 -7.62 33.92
CA LEU A 80 -21.41 -8.45 35.12
C LEU A 80 -21.74 -9.92 34.88
N ASP A 81 -22.75 -10.19 34.06
CA ASP A 81 -23.23 -11.54 33.78
C ASP A 81 -22.49 -12.21 32.61
N SER A 82 -21.48 -11.54 32.04
CA SER A 82 -20.69 -12.10 30.95
C SER A 82 -19.77 -13.22 31.43
N ASP A 83 -19.94 -14.42 30.86
CA ASP A 83 -19.08 -15.60 31.09
C ASP A 83 -17.60 -15.36 30.75
N ASN A 84 -17.31 -14.34 29.94
CA ASN A 84 -15.95 -13.99 29.53
C ASN A 84 -15.76 -12.47 29.51
N THR A 85 -15.75 -11.88 30.70
CA THR A 85 -15.58 -10.44 30.90
C THR A 85 -14.29 -9.90 30.26
N VAL A 86 -13.21 -10.69 30.22
CA VAL A 86 -11.93 -10.30 29.59
C VAL A 86 -12.11 -10.11 28.09
N CYS A 87 -12.72 -11.07 27.40
CA CYS A 87 -13.00 -10.93 25.98
C CYS A 87 -14.00 -9.81 25.70
N LEU A 88 -15.02 -9.63 26.54
CA LEU A 88 -15.97 -8.53 26.41
C LEU A 88 -15.26 -7.17 26.51
N ALA A 89 -14.34 -7.00 27.46
CA ALA A 89 -13.55 -5.77 27.58
C ALA A 89 -12.79 -5.45 26.30
N SER A 90 -12.05 -6.42 25.73
CA SER A 90 -11.36 -6.23 24.45
C SER A 90 -12.34 -5.87 23.31
N ALA A 91 -13.51 -6.49 23.30
CA ALA A 91 -14.53 -6.24 22.30
C ALA A 91 -15.06 -4.80 22.37
N VAL A 92 -15.38 -4.32 23.58
CA VAL A 92 -15.83 -2.93 23.81
C VAL A 92 -14.76 -1.93 23.37
N THR A 93 -13.49 -2.17 23.73
CA THR A 93 -12.38 -1.31 23.31
C THR A 93 -12.24 -1.24 21.79
N TYR A 94 -12.47 -2.34 21.06
CA TYR A 94 -12.50 -2.30 19.59
C TYR A 94 -13.63 -1.40 19.08
N LEU A 95 -14.86 -1.58 19.59
CA LEU A 95 -16.01 -0.76 19.19
C LEU A 95 -15.80 0.74 19.46
N VAL A 96 -15.20 1.10 20.61
CA VAL A 96 -14.84 2.49 20.93
C VAL A 96 -13.85 3.05 19.93
N LYS A 97 -12.74 2.33 19.67
CA LYS A 97 -11.70 2.80 18.74
C LYS A 97 -12.20 2.99 17.32
N ALA A 98 -13.16 2.18 16.88
CA ALA A 98 -13.80 2.33 15.59
C ALA A 98 -14.93 3.38 15.58
N GLY A 99 -15.29 3.98 16.72
CA GLY A 99 -16.37 4.97 16.82
C GLY A 99 -17.76 4.37 16.59
N ILE A 100 -17.93 3.07 16.80
CA ILE A 100 -19.17 2.33 16.54
C ILE A 100 -19.78 1.73 17.82
N LEU A 101 -19.27 2.10 19.00
CA LEU A 101 -19.88 1.67 20.25
C LEU A 101 -21.23 2.37 20.44
N ASN A 102 -22.29 1.56 20.44
CA ASN A 102 -23.64 1.94 20.84
C ASN A 102 -24.27 0.75 21.58
N TYR A 103 -25.45 0.97 22.15
CA TYR A 103 -26.18 -0.05 22.91
C TYR A 103 -26.41 -1.34 22.10
N GLU A 104 -26.86 -1.22 20.84
CA GLU A 104 -27.17 -2.39 20.00
C GLU A 104 -25.94 -3.25 19.72
N ASN A 105 -24.84 -2.65 19.26
CA ASN A 105 -23.59 -3.34 18.97
C ASN A 105 -22.97 -3.96 20.24
N TYR A 106 -23.10 -3.28 21.38
CA TYR A 106 -22.64 -3.81 22.66
C TYR A 106 -23.39 -5.09 23.06
N ILE A 107 -24.72 -5.08 22.96
CA ILE A 107 -25.56 -6.23 23.30
C ILE A 107 -25.32 -7.42 22.36
N GLU A 108 -25.13 -7.16 21.07
CA GLU A 108 -24.83 -8.22 20.11
C GLU A 108 -23.47 -8.87 20.40
N VAL A 109 -22.44 -8.05 20.61
CA VAL A 109 -21.09 -8.51 20.94
C VAL A 109 -21.05 -9.29 22.26
N SER A 110 -21.81 -8.87 23.27
CA SER A 110 -21.83 -9.55 24.58
C SER A 110 -22.51 -10.91 24.54
N ARG A 111 -23.50 -11.09 23.66
CA ARG A 111 -24.22 -12.36 23.47
C ARG A 111 -23.51 -13.32 22.51
N HIS A 112 -22.60 -12.80 21.68
CA HIS A 112 -21.92 -13.60 20.68
C HIS A 112 -20.83 -14.49 21.33
N LYS A 113 -20.81 -15.79 20.96
CA LYS A 113 -19.87 -16.80 21.50
C LYS A 113 -18.40 -16.36 21.45
N ASN A 114 -18.04 -15.59 20.43
CA ASN A 114 -16.72 -14.99 20.25
C ASN A 114 -16.84 -13.46 20.12
N GLY A 115 -17.40 -12.79 21.13
CA GLY A 115 -17.73 -11.37 21.10
C GLY A 115 -16.59 -10.47 20.62
N TRP A 116 -15.35 -10.68 21.09
CA TRP A 116 -14.21 -9.86 20.68
C TRP A 116 -13.84 -9.97 19.20
N ARG A 117 -13.95 -11.17 18.61
CA ARG A 117 -13.73 -11.37 17.16
C ARG A 117 -14.88 -10.77 16.36
N PHE A 118 -16.10 -10.89 16.88
CA PHE A 118 -17.26 -10.26 16.25
C PHE A 118 -17.12 -8.74 16.23
N ALA A 119 -16.70 -8.13 17.34
CA ALA A 119 -16.38 -6.70 17.38
C ALA A 119 -15.29 -6.31 16.38
N SER A 120 -14.23 -7.12 16.25
CA SER A 120 -13.17 -6.94 15.23
C SER A 120 -13.75 -6.94 13.80
N VAL A 121 -14.65 -7.88 13.49
CA VAL A 121 -15.39 -7.92 12.21
C VAL A 121 -16.18 -6.63 12.00
N LEU A 122 -16.95 -6.17 12.99
CA LEU A 122 -17.72 -4.92 12.88
C LEU A 122 -16.81 -3.70 12.64
N CYS A 123 -15.64 -3.66 13.28
CA CYS A 123 -14.65 -2.60 13.09
C CYS A 123 -14.09 -2.58 11.66
N LEU A 124 -13.73 -3.75 11.12
CA LEU A 124 -13.23 -3.86 9.74
C LEU A 124 -14.28 -3.42 8.72
N LEU A 125 -15.55 -3.80 8.95
CA LEU A 125 -16.66 -3.34 8.11
C LEU A 125 -16.87 -1.82 8.23
N ALA A 126 -16.78 -1.25 9.42
CA ALA A 126 -16.92 0.19 9.63
C ALA A 126 -15.80 0.98 8.93
N GLN A 127 -14.56 0.52 9.07
CA GLN A 127 -13.38 1.12 8.42
C GLN A 127 -13.47 1.07 6.89
N ALA A 128 -14.10 0.04 6.33
CA ALA A 128 -14.36 -0.08 4.89
C ALA A 128 -15.66 0.62 4.42
N ASN A 129 -16.39 1.30 5.30
CA ASN A 129 -17.72 1.86 5.03
C ASN A 129 -18.76 0.82 4.58
N LEU A 130 -18.66 -0.41 5.06
CA LEU A 130 -19.55 -1.54 4.75
C LEU A 130 -20.43 -1.94 5.95
N LEU A 131 -20.33 -1.26 7.10
CA LEU A 131 -21.16 -1.57 8.27
C LEU A 131 -22.59 -1.02 8.09
N THR A 132 -23.43 -1.80 7.40
CA THR A 132 -24.87 -1.57 7.26
C THR A 132 -25.65 -2.55 8.15
N PRO A 133 -26.92 -2.28 8.50
CA PRO A 133 -27.74 -3.23 9.26
C PRO A 133 -27.86 -4.61 8.59
N ASP A 134 -27.97 -4.64 7.26
CA ASP A 134 -28.03 -5.90 6.49
C ASP A 134 -26.71 -6.69 6.59
N ASN A 135 -25.58 -6.03 6.32
CA ASN A 135 -24.27 -6.68 6.41
C ASN A 135 -24.00 -7.15 7.85
N LYS A 136 -24.39 -6.36 8.86
CA LYS A 136 -24.28 -6.72 10.27
C LYS A 136 -25.05 -8.01 10.60
N ASN A 137 -26.31 -8.11 10.16
CA ASN A 137 -27.12 -9.32 10.35
C ASN A 137 -26.47 -10.54 9.69
N ARG A 138 -25.98 -10.39 8.45
CA ARG A 138 -25.33 -11.48 7.71
C ARG A 138 -24.04 -11.95 8.36
N VAL A 139 -23.22 -11.05 8.92
CA VAL A 139 -22.01 -11.46 9.66
C VAL A 139 -22.33 -12.06 11.02
N CYS A 140 -23.43 -11.65 11.67
CA CYS A 140 -23.93 -12.26 12.90
C CYS A 140 -24.39 -13.71 12.68
N GLU A 141 -24.96 -14.00 11.51
CA GLU A 141 -25.39 -15.36 11.12
C GLU A 141 -24.23 -16.25 10.66
N CYS A 142 -23.02 -15.71 10.48
CA CYS A 142 -21.87 -16.47 10.00
C CYS A 142 -21.30 -17.37 11.12
N PRO A 143 -21.32 -18.71 10.97
CA PRO A 143 -20.85 -19.62 12.03
C PRO A 143 -19.31 -19.66 12.18
N TYR A 144 -18.58 -19.02 11.26
CA TYR A 144 -17.12 -19.06 11.17
C TYR A 144 -16.47 -17.71 11.46
N THR A 145 -16.85 -17.06 12.57
CA THR A 145 -16.42 -15.70 12.93
C THR A 145 -14.90 -15.48 12.84
N LEU A 146 -14.10 -16.47 13.24
CA LEU A 146 -12.64 -16.37 13.16
C LEU A 146 -12.12 -16.38 11.71
N GLY A 147 -12.61 -17.28 10.86
CA GLY A 147 -12.24 -17.25 9.45
C GLY A 147 -12.73 -16.00 8.76
N LEU A 148 -13.92 -15.51 9.13
CA LEU A 148 -14.47 -14.26 8.61
C LEU A 148 -13.60 -13.06 9.01
N GLU A 149 -13.21 -12.95 10.28
CA GLU A 149 -12.30 -11.90 10.76
C GLU A 149 -11.00 -11.88 9.96
N LEU A 150 -10.35 -13.03 9.78
CA LEU A 150 -9.10 -13.12 9.03
C LEU A 150 -9.28 -12.77 7.55
N ALA A 151 -10.36 -13.24 6.92
CA ALA A 151 -10.67 -12.90 5.55
C ALA A 151 -10.90 -11.40 5.37
N LEU A 152 -11.71 -10.78 6.24
CA LEU A 152 -11.97 -9.35 6.19
C LEU A 152 -10.71 -8.53 6.49
N TYR A 153 -9.86 -8.99 7.41
CA TYR A 153 -8.58 -8.34 7.71
C TYR A 153 -7.68 -8.33 6.47
N SER A 154 -7.44 -9.48 5.84
CA SER A 154 -6.59 -9.57 4.65
C SER A 154 -7.19 -8.82 3.46
N LEU A 155 -8.51 -8.82 3.29
CA LEU A 155 -9.16 -8.01 2.25
C LEU A 155 -9.04 -6.52 2.54
N HIS A 156 -9.13 -6.11 3.81
CA HIS A 156 -9.00 -4.71 4.19
C HIS A 156 -7.57 -4.20 3.99
N SER A 157 -6.56 -4.96 4.44
CA SER A 157 -5.14 -4.58 4.32
C SER A 157 -4.67 -4.49 2.87
N THR A 158 -5.34 -5.18 1.95
CA THR A 158 -5.05 -5.17 0.51
C THR A 158 -5.91 -4.22 -0.30
N GLY A 159 -6.84 -3.51 0.33
CA GLY A 159 -7.79 -2.63 -0.35
C GLY A 159 -8.84 -3.36 -1.20
N LEU A 160 -8.99 -4.69 -1.02
CA LEU A 160 -9.97 -5.52 -1.71
C LEU A 160 -11.30 -5.68 -0.97
N LEU A 161 -11.39 -5.17 0.27
CA LEU A 161 -12.63 -5.20 1.04
C LEU A 161 -13.63 -4.17 0.49
N ASN A 162 -14.53 -4.66 -0.36
CA ASN A 162 -15.66 -3.93 -0.93
C ASN A 162 -16.95 -4.76 -0.82
N GLN A 163 -18.12 -4.18 -1.15
CA GLN A 163 -19.41 -4.87 -1.02
C GLN A 163 -19.47 -6.17 -1.84
N VAL A 164 -18.92 -6.19 -3.06
CA VAL A 164 -18.93 -7.38 -3.93
C VAL A 164 -18.16 -8.53 -3.30
N ASN A 165 -16.96 -8.24 -2.78
CA ASN A 165 -16.11 -9.25 -2.14
C ASN A 165 -16.65 -9.68 -0.77
N LEU A 166 -17.30 -8.77 -0.03
CA LEU A 166 -18.05 -9.10 1.17
C LEU A 166 -19.21 -10.06 0.86
N ASP A 167 -20.00 -9.77 -0.18
CA ASP A 167 -21.13 -10.61 -0.57
C ASP A 167 -20.69 -12.03 -0.94
N LYS A 168 -19.56 -12.12 -1.66
CA LYS A 168 -18.96 -13.41 -1.96
C LYS A 168 -18.45 -14.09 -0.69
N ILE A 169 -17.72 -13.42 0.20
CA ILE A 169 -17.08 -14.10 1.33
C ILE A 169 -18.11 -14.70 2.31
N ILE A 170 -19.23 -14.01 2.53
CA ILE A 170 -20.31 -14.48 3.42
C ILE A 170 -21.32 -15.39 2.74
N ASP A 171 -21.18 -15.64 1.43
CA ASP A 171 -22.03 -16.60 0.72
C ASP A 171 -21.87 -18.02 1.32
N PRO A 172 -22.97 -18.70 1.69
CA PRO A 172 -22.91 -20.05 2.25
C PRO A 172 -22.17 -21.07 1.37
N ARG A 173 -22.11 -20.83 0.05
CA ARG A 173 -21.36 -21.67 -0.91
C ARG A 173 -19.84 -21.57 -0.72
N HIS A 174 -19.35 -20.50 -0.10
CA HIS A 174 -17.92 -20.29 0.14
C HIS A 174 -17.52 -20.55 1.60
N LYS A 175 -18.38 -21.18 2.39
CA LYS A 175 -18.12 -21.50 3.81
C LYS A 175 -16.79 -22.23 4.05
N LEU A 176 -16.28 -22.98 3.08
CA LEU A 176 -14.99 -23.66 3.16
C LEU A 176 -13.80 -22.69 3.26
N LEU A 177 -13.92 -21.49 2.68
CA LEU A 177 -12.91 -20.41 2.83
C LEU A 177 -12.87 -19.89 4.26
N LEU A 178 -13.99 -19.88 4.97
CA LEU A 178 -14.08 -19.38 6.35
C LEU A 178 -13.87 -20.49 7.39
N GLY A 179 -14.06 -21.75 7.01
CA GLY A 179 -13.82 -22.90 7.87
C GLY A 179 -12.35 -23.07 8.25
N PHE A 180 -12.08 -24.10 9.07
CA PHE A 180 -10.73 -24.43 9.55
C PHE A 180 -9.71 -24.50 8.41
N THR A 181 -10.08 -25.18 7.31
CA THR A 181 -9.17 -25.39 6.18
C THR A 181 -8.87 -24.10 5.43
N GLY A 182 -9.90 -23.34 5.06
CA GLY A 182 -9.72 -22.05 4.38
C GLY A 182 -8.95 -21.06 5.24
N ARG A 183 -9.21 -21.01 6.55
CA ARG A 183 -8.40 -20.22 7.48
C ARG A 183 -6.90 -20.48 7.35
N HIS A 184 -6.48 -21.74 7.53
CA HIS A 184 -5.05 -22.07 7.60
C HIS A 184 -4.35 -22.10 6.24
N LEU A 185 -5.10 -22.35 5.17
CA LEU A 185 -4.55 -22.44 3.83
C LEU A 185 -4.62 -21.11 3.08
N VAL A 186 -5.72 -20.37 3.22
CA VAL A 186 -5.92 -19.07 2.56
C VAL A 186 -5.32 -17.95 3.41
N TRP A 187 -6.01 -17.62 4.51
CA TRP A 187 -5.93 -16.30 5.12
C TRP A 187 -4.72 -16.17 6.03
N GLU A 188 -4.22 -17.28 6.58
CA GLU A 188 -2.97 -17.29 7.34
C GLU A 188 -1.73 -17.52 6.47
N ARG A 189 -1.89 -18.00 5.24
CA ARG A 189 -0.78 -18.54 4.43
C ARG A 189 -0.43 -17.69 3.23
N ILE A 190 -1.40 -17.06 2.59
CA ILE A 190 -1.17 -16.13 1.49
C ILE A 190 -0.81 -14.78 2.12
N PRO A 191 0.43 -14.27 1.93
CA PRO A 191 0.77 -12.94 2.40
C PRO A 191 -0.13 -11.89 1.73
N ASP A 192 -0.55 -10.88 2.48
CA ASP A 192 -1.51 -9.86 2.02
C ASP A 192 -1.14 -9.27 0.64
N HIS A 193 0.14 -8.92 0.40
CA HIS A 193 0.57 -8.37 -0.90
C HIS A 193 0.44 -9.31 -2.12
N PHE A 194 0.18 -10.60 -1.90
CA PHE A 194 -0.15 -11.55 -2.97
C PHE A 194 -1.65 -11.78 -3.16
N LEU A 195 -2.48 -11.33 -2.22
CA LEU A 195 -3.92 -11.44 -2.31
C LEU A 195 -4.43 -10.30 -3.21
N ALA A 196 -4.46 -10.56 -4.53
CA ALA A 196 -5.04 -9.68 -5.54
C ALA A 196 -6.42 -10.19 -5.99
N GLU A 197 -7.21 -9.34 -6.66
CA GLU A 197 -8.56 -9.67 -7.15
C GLU A 197 -8.58 -10.95 -8.02
N ALA A 198 -7.56 -11.13 -8.88
CA ALA A 198 -7.45 -12.31 -9.73
C ALA A 198 -7.16 -13.60 -8.93
N VAL A 199 -6.44 -13.50 -7.81
CA VAL A 199 -6.23 -14.63 -6.89
C VAL A 199 -7.54 -14.92 -6.19
N LEU A 200 -8.17 -13.88 -5.62
CA LEU A 200 -9.42 -13.99 -4.88
C LEU A 200 -10.53 -14.65 -5.71
N GLU A 201 -10.69 -14.31 -7.00
CA GLU A 201 -11.67 -14.99 -7.86
C GLU A 201 -11.37 -16.47 -8.08
N LYS A 202 -10.10 -16.84 -8.21
CA LYS A 202 -9.73 -18.26 -8.28
C LYS A 202 -10.08 -18.98 -6.99
N LEU A 203 -9.91 -18.33 -5.83
CA LEU A 203 -10.30 -18.91 -4.54
C LEU A 203 -11.81 -19.13 -4.46
N PHE A 204 -12.62 -18.16 -4.91
CA PHE A 204 -14.07 -18.29 -4.94
C PHE A 204 -14.54 -19.37 -5.91
N ILE A 205 -13.93 -19.48 -7.09
CA ILE A 205 -14.21 -20.55 -8.05
C ILE A 205 -13.87 -21.90 -7.43
N ALA A 206 -12.67 -22.04 -6.85
CA ALA A 206 -12.23 -23.28 -6.20
C ALA A 206 -13.16 -23.67 -5.05
N ALA A 207 -13.61 -22.71 -4.23
CA ALA A 207 -14.50 -22.93 -3.09
C ALA A 207 -15.84 -23.58 -3.45
N ARG A 208 -16.25 -23.49 -4.73
CA ARG A 208 -17.49 -24.09 -5.25
C ARG A 208 -17.29 -25.51 -5.79
N GLN A 209 -16.05 -25.96 -5.95
CA GLN A 209 -15.73 -27.23 -6.58
C GLN A 209 -15.59 -28.35 -5.52
N SER A 210 -15.91 -29.58 -5.92
CA SER A 210 -15.83 -30.75 -5.04
C SER A 210 -14.40 -31.15 -4.70
N ASP A 211 -13.43 -30.78 -5.54
CA ASP A 211 -11.99 -31.00 -5.36
C ASP A 211 -11.28 -29.78 -4.73
N PHE A 212 -12.03 -28.96 -3.97
CA PHE A 212 -11.59 -27.71 -3.34
C PHE A 212 -10.13 -27.77 -2.84
N MET A 213 -9.78 -28.78 -2.05
CA MET A 213 -8.44 -28.93 -1.47
C MET A 213 -7.31 -28.97 -2.50
N GLN A 214 -7.47 -29.78 -3.56
CA GLN A 214 -6.44 -29.93 -4.58
C GLN A 214 -6.28 -28.64 -5.40
N GLN A 215 -7.39 -27.97 -5.70
CA GLN A 215 -7.36 -26.68 -6.38
C GLN A 215 -6.73 -25.61 -5.51
N PHE A 216 -7.02 -25.63 -4.22
CA PHE A 216 -6.49 -24.68 -3.26
C PHE A 216 -4.98 -24.81 -3.11
N GLU A 217 -4.48 -26.03 -2.91
CA GLU A 217 -3.04 -26.31 -2.86
C GLU A 217 -2.34 -25.87 -4.14
N ARG A 218 -2.92 -26.16 -5.32
CA ARG A 218 -2.35 -25.66 -6.59
C ARG A 218 -2.32 -24.14 -6.67
N ILE A 219 -3.35 -23.44 -6.22
CA ILE A 219 -3.38 -21.97 -6.24
C ILE A 219 -2.34 -21.41 -5.27
N ILE A 220 -2.27 -21.96 -4.04
CA ILE A 220 -1.24 -21.58 -3.06
C ILE A 220 0.13 -21.85 -3.64
N ASP A 221 0.40 -23.05 -4.12
CA ASP A 221 1.73 -23.42 -4.63
C ASP A 221 2.11 -22.57 -5.83
N GLN A 222 1.18 -22.24 -6.71
CA GLN A 222 1.44 -21.27 -7.78
C GLN A 222 1.73 -19.87 -7.22
N THR A 223 1.03 -19.45 -6.17
CA THR A 223 1.20 -18.12 -5.55
C THR A 223 2.50 -18.05 -4.73
N ILE A 224 2.88 -19.13 -4.05
CA ILE A 224 4.10 -19.25 -3.25
C ILE A 224 5.31 -19.52 -4.15
N GLN A 225 5.22 -20.36 -5.19
CA GLN A 225 6.31 -20.50 -6.17
C GLN A 225 6.60 -19.18 -6.88
N ARG A 226 5.59 -18.32 -7.08
CA ARG A 226 5.80 -16.93 -7.53
C ARG A 226 6.59 -16.10 -6.53
N ARG A 227 6.50 -16.36 -5.22
CA ARG A 227 7.35 -15.75 -4.18
C ARG A 227 8.82 -16.11 -4.35
N ASP A 228 9.13 -17.35 -4.71
CA ASP A 228 10.51 -17.78 -4.95
C ASP A 228 11.10 -17.18 -6.24
N LEU A 229 10.24 -16.91 -7.24
CA LEU A 229 10.59 -16.15 -8.45
C LEU A 229 10.81 -14.65 -8.20
N ILE A 230 10.35 -14.10 -7.07
CA ILE A 230 10.59 -12.70 -6.71
C ILE A 230 12.00 -12.51 -6.14
N ASN A 231 12.60 -13.55 -5.54
CA ASN A 231 13.97 -13.50 -5.03
C ASN A 231 15.05 -13.76 -6.09
N LYS A 232 14.65 -14.10 -7.33
CA LYS A 232 15.55 -14.21 -8.50
C LYS A 232 14.82 -13.65 -9.73
N PRO A 233 15.23 -12.50 -10.30
CA PRO A 233 14.50 -11.88 -11.40
C PRO A 233 14.30 -12.89 -12.55
N ASP A 234 13.05 -13.21 -12.83
CA ASP A 234 12.69 -14.11 -13.92
C ASP A 234 13.23 -13.52 -15.24
N PRO A 235 13.97 -14.30 -16.05
CA PRO A 235 14.63 -13.78 -17.26
C PRO A 235 13.67 -13.15 -18.27
N ARG A 236 12.36 -13.41 -18.17
CA ARG A 236 11.32 -12.78 -18.99
C ARG A 236 11.10 -11.30 -18.63
N TRP A 237 11.44 -10.85 -17.42
CA TRP A 237 11.32 -9.44 -17.03
C TRP A 237 12.11 -8.53 -17.95
N SER A 238 13.40 -8.86 -18.13
CA SER A 238 14.31 -8.09 -18.96
C SER A 238 13.78 -7.99 -20.38
N LYS A 239 13.21 -9.08 -20.90
CA LYS A 239 12.63 -9.10 -22.25
C LYS A 239 11.40 -8.19 -22.36
N ILE A 240 10.44 -8.30 -21.43
CA ILE A 240 9.23 -7.45 -21.44
C ILE A 240 9.59 -5.96 -21.39
N ILE A 241 10.48 -5.60 -20.46
CA ILE A 241 10.91 -4.21 -20.28
C ILE A 241 11.64 -3.71 -21.54
N GLN A 242 12.57 -4.52 -22.07
CA GLN A 242 13.30 -4.20 -23.29
C GLN A 242 12.34 -4.00 -24.48
N ASP A 243 11.35 -4.89 -24.67
CA ASP A 243 10.41 -4.81 -25.78
C ASP A 243 9.56 -3.52 -25.71
N LYS A 244 9.09 -3.13 -24.51
CA LYS A 244 8.33 -1.89 -24.31
C LYS A 244 9.19 -0.64 -24.51
N VAL A 245 10.42 -0.64 -23.97
CA VAL A 245 11.38 0.46 -24.18
C VAL A 245 11.70 0.64 -25.66
N LEU A 246 12.02 -0.45 -26.38
CA LEU A 246 12.32 -0.39 -27.80
C LEU A 246 11.14 0.09 -28.63
N LYS A 247 9.93 -0.40 -28.32
CA LYS A 247 8.70 0.07 -28.98
C LYS A 247 8.52 1.58 -28.80
N TYR A 248 8.67 2.08 -27.58
CA TYR A 248 8.55 3.52 -27.29
C TYR A 248 9.62 4.35 -28.01
N LEU A 249 10.90 3.95 -27.91
CA LEU A 249 12.00 4.67 -28.54
C LEU A 249 11.90 4.70 -30.07
N ARG A 250 11.47 3.62 -30.72
CA ARG A 250 11.25 3.58 -32.18
C ARG A 250 10.20 4.60 -32.63
N ASN A 251 9.17 4.83 -31.84
CA ASN A 251 8.16 5.84 -32.13
C ASN A 251 8.71 7.27 -32.03
N LEU A 252 9.74 7.49 -31.19
CA LEU A 252 10.38 8.79 -31.05
C LEU A 252 11.43 9.07 -32.13
N THR A 253 12.04 8.06 -32.76
CA THR A 253 13.16 8.25 -33.71
C THR A 253 12.75 8.78 -35.10
N SER A 254 11.64 9.49 -35.20
CA SER A 254 11.20 10.18 -36.43
C SER A 254 10.86 11.67 -36.16
N PRO A 255 11.79 12.47 -35.59
CA PRO A 255 11.53 13.88 -35.34
C PRO A 255 11.30 14.64 -36.64
N GLU A 256 10.44 15.64 -36.60
CA GLU A 256 10.07 16.46 -37.76
C GLU A 256 10.93 17.74 -37.84
N ASN A 257 11.45 18.20 -36.71
CA ASN A 257 12.25 19.43 -36.61
C ASN A 257 13.52 19.27 -35.75
N ALA A 258 14.40 20.27 -35.84
CA ALA A 258 15.71 20.26 -35.19
C ALA A 258 15.62 20.25 -33.65
N LYS A 259 14.58 20.87 -33.08
CA LYS A 259 14.35 20.92 -31.63
C LYS A 259 14.02 19.52 -31.11
N GLU A 260 13.06 18.85 -31.74
CA GLU A 260 12.69 17.46 -31.41
C GLU A 260 13.90 16.52 -31.55
N TYR A 261 14.68 16.65 -32.63
CA TYR A 261 15.91 15.88 -32.79
C TYR A 261 16.87 16.05 -31.60
N LYS A 262 17.13 17.29 -31.16
CA LYS A 262 18.02 17.56 -30.01
C LYS A 262 17.49 16.94 -28.72
N GLU A 263 16.17 17.03 -28.48
CA GLU A 263 15.53 16.46 -27.30
C GLU A 263 15.64 14.93 -27.29
N ILE A 264 15.29 14.27 -28.40
CA ILE A 264 15.36 12.81 -28.54
C ILE A 264 16.81 12.31 -28.45
N LYS A 265 17.75 13.02 -29.08
CA LYS A 265 19.18 12.71 -28.98
C LYS A 265 19.67 12.77 -27.53
N THR A 266 19.25 13.79 -26.79
CA THR A 266 19.57 13.93 -25.36
C THR A 266 19.01 12.79 -24.52
N ILE A 267 17.77 12.36 -24.80
CA ILE A 267 17.14 11.21 -24.14
C ILE A 267 17.96 9.93 -24.39
N LEU A 268 18.29 9.63 -25.65
CA LEU A 268 19.06 8.43 -26.03
C LEU A 268 20.46 8.43 -25.40
N ASP A 269 21.16 9.57 -25.45
CA ASP A 269 22.50 9.70 -24.86
C ASP A 269 22.47 9.56 -23.33
N THR A 270 21.43 10.09 -22.68
CA THR A 270 21.24 9.95 -21.23
C THR A 270 21.01 8.48 -20.86
N ILE A 271 20.06 7.81 -21.52
CA ILE A 271 19.78 6.38 -21.28
C ILE A 271 21.05 5.55 -21.49
N GLN A 272 21.80 5.82 -22.55
CA GLN A 272 23.04 5.11 -22.84
C GLN A 272 24.12 5.33 -21.77
N LYS A 273 24.31 6.58 -21.32
CA LYS A 273 25.35 6.93 -20.34
C LYS A 273 25.02 6.43 -18.94
N THR A 274 23.78 6.63 -18.49
CA THR A 274 23.39 6.33 -17.12
C THR A 274 22.87 4.91 -16.95
N LYS A 275 22.59 4.19 -18.05
CA LYS A 275 21.86 2.91 -18.04
C LYS A 275 20.58 3.04 -17.21
N ASN A 276 19.83 4.13 -17.41
CA ASN A 276 18.65 4.47 -16.62
C ASN A 276 17.52 4.95 -17.54
N LEU A 277 16.31 4.43 -17.32
CA LEU A 277 15.10 4.79 -18.07
C LEU A 277 14.37 6.02 -17.53
N ARG A 278 14.87 6.66 -16.45
CA ARG A 278 14.29 7.88 -15.86
C ARG A 278 13.79 8.91 -16.88
N PRO A 279 14.51 9.22 -17.98
CA PRO A 279 14.03 10.20 -18.96
C PRO A 279 12.71 9.85 -19.65
N ILE A 280 12.36 8.56 -19.74
CA ILE A 280 11.16 8.06 -20.42
C ILE A 280 10.22 7.29 -19.48
N TRP A 281 10.59 7.14 -18.21
CA TRP A 281 9.94 6.20 -17.30
C TRP A 281 8.45 6.47 -17.13
N SER A 282 8.08 7.73 -16.87
CA SER A 282 6.68 8.14 -16.69
C SER A 282 5.80 7.86 -17.91
N ALA A 283 6.40 7.69 -19.10
CA ALA A 283 5.66 7.39 -20.33
C ALA A 283 5.43 5.89 -20.56
N ILE A 284 6.26 5.01 -19.97
CA ILE A 284 6.22 3.56 -20.22
C ILE A 284 5.90 2.72 -18.97
N GLU A 285 5.93 3.35 -17.79
CA GLU A 285 5.79 2.68 -16.49
C GLU A 285 4.50 1.84 -16.41
N GLN A 286 3.37 2.43 -16.77
CA GLN A 286 2.07 1.75 -16.65
C GLN A 286 1.98 0.55 -17.60
N GLU A 287 2.42 0.69 -18.85
CA GLU A 287 2.43 -0.41 -19.82
C GLU A 287 3.33 -1.57 -19.38
N ILE A 288 4.48 -1.26 -18.76
CA ILE A 288 5.39 -2.27 -18.22
C ILE A 288 4.75 -2.97 -17.02
N LYS A 289 4.14 -2.21 -16.09
CA LYS A 289 3.44 -2.77 -14.91
C LYS A 289 2.32 -3.71 -15.33
N ASP A 290 1.50 -3.29 -16.29
CA ASP A 290 0.38 -4.10 -16.78
C ASP A 290 0.86 -5.39 -17.46
N GLU A 291 1.90 -5.33 -18.29
CA GLU A 291 2.44 -6.52 -18.98
C GLU A 291 3.11 -7.50 -18.02
N LEU A 292 3.89 -6.99 -17.05
CA LEU A 292 4.50 -7.80 -16.01
C LEU A 292 3.43 -8.43 -15.11
N TRP A 293 2.37 -7.70 -14.79
CA TRP A 293 1.22 -8.24 -14.07
C TRP A 293 0.53 -9.35 -14.85
N MET A 294 0.22 -9.11 -16.12
CA MET A 294 -0.47 -10.09 -16.97
C MET A 294 0.36 -11.35 -17.22
N THR A 295 1.66 -11.19 -17.45
CA THR A 295 2.55 -12.31 -17.82
C THR A 295 3.08 -13.07 -16.62
N LEU A 296 3.41 -12.36 -15.54
CA LEU A 296 4.16 -12.91 -14.40
C LEU A 296 3.39 -12.82 -13.08
N GLY A 297 2.33 -12.02 -13.00
CA GLY A 297 1.53 -11.85 -11.79
C GLY A 297 2.27 -11.11 -10.67
N VAL A 298 3.20 -10.22 -11.02
CA VAL A 298 4.02 -9.46 -10.07
C VAL A 298 3.34 -8.13 -9.73
N VAL A 299 3.12 -7.87 -8.44
CA VAL A 299 2.52 -6.62 -7.95
C VAL A 299 3.56 -5.49 -7.92
N GLY A 300 3.18 -4.32 -8.45
CA GLY A 300 4.07 -3.22 -8.84
C GLY A 300 4.72 -2.37 -7.75
N ASP A 301 4.73 -2.80 -6.48
CA ASP A 301 5.32 -2.02 -5.37
C ASP A 301 6.35 -2.75 -4.52
N ASP A 302 6.68 -4.00 -4.86
CA ASP A 302 7.76 -4.74 -4.19
C ASP A 302 9.12 -4.06 -4.44
N GLU A 303 9.96 -4.00 -3.41
CA GLU A 303 11.34 -3.52 -3.50
C GLU A 303 12.15 -4.32 -4.53
N ASN A 304 11.82 -5.61 -4.70
CA ASN A 304 12.38 -6.46 -5.75
C ASN A 304 11.86 -6.10 -7.15
N PHE A 305 10.64 -5.58 -7.29
CA PHE A 305 10.16 -5.02 -8.54
C PHE A 305 10.96 -3.77 -8.92
N LYS A 306 11.18 -2.88 -7.95
CA LYS A 306 12.04 -1.69 -8.11
C LYS A 306 13.48 -2.09 -8.46
N ASN A 307 14.00 -3.17 -7.87
CA ASN A 307 15.33 -3.69 -8.19
C ASN A 307 15.39 -4.35 -9.57
N GLY A 308 14.40 -5.16 -9.96
CA GLY A 308 14.32 -5.81 -11.28
C GLY A 308 14.31 -4.79 -12.42
N LEU A 309 13.63 -3.65 -12.21
CA LEU A 309 13.66 -2.52 -13.14
C LEU A 309 15.06 -1.93 -13.32
N ASN A 310 15.89 -1.90 -12.27
CA ASN A 310 17.27 -1.41 -12.34
C ASN A 310 18.20 -2.34 -13.14
N TYR A 311 17.89 -3.64 -13.22
CA TYR A 311 18.72 -4.63 -13.94
C TYR A 311 18.31 -4.84 -15.40
N ALA A 312 17.08 -4.49 -15.78
CA ALA A 312 16.53 -4.71 -17.13
C ALA A 312 16.91 -3.63 -18.17
N ILE A 313 17.86 -2.75 -17.87
CA ILE A 313 18.12 -1.50 -18.62
C ILE A 313 19.18 -1.67 -19.72
N TYR A 314 19.32 -2.87 -20.29
CA TYR A 314 20.27 -3.10 -21.37
C TYR A 314 19.55 -3.04 -22.73
N ILE A 315 19.78 -1.95 -23.48
CA ILE A 315 19.44 -1.91 -24.90
C ILE A 315 20.58 -2.61 -25.68
N PRO A 316 20.28 -3.68 -26.45
CA PRO A 316 21.28 -4.35 -27.26
C PRO A 316 22.02 -3.43 -28.24
N ALA A 317 23.24 -3.81 -28.61
CA ALA A 317 24.10 -2.99 -29.46
C ALA A 317 23.56 -2.80 -30.89
N ASP A 318 22.98 -3.85 -31.45
CA ASP A 318 22.30 -3.86 -32.75
C ASP A 318 21.08 -2.93 -32.78
N GLU A 319 20.24 -2.97 -31.74
CA GLU A 319 19.08 -2.08 -31.63
C GLU A 319 19.48 -0.61 -31.49
N ARG A 320 20.59 -0.31 -30.79
CA ARG A 320 21.14 1.05 -30.73
C ARG A 320 21.58 1.54 -32.11
N GLY A 321 22.17 0.68 -32.93
CA GLY A 321 22.52 0.99 -34.31
C GLY A 321 21.29 1.35 -35.14
N ALA A 322 20.21 0.56 -34.99
CA ALA A 322 18.95 0.82 -35.68
C ALA A 322 18.32 2.16 -35.26
N LEU A 323 18.21 2.44 -33.95
CA LEU A 323 17.65 3.70 -33.44
C LEU A 323 18.45 4.92 -33.91
N ASN A 324 19.79 4.85 -33.86
CA ASN A 324 20.63 5.95 -34.36
C ASN A 324 20.46 6.14 -35.87
N THR A 325 20.36 5.05 -36.63
CA THR A 325 20.14 5.11 -38.09
C THR A 325 18.82 5.81 -38.39
N MET A 326 17.73 5.42 -37.72
CA MET A 326 16.43 6.08 -37.88
C MET A 326 16.51 7.59 -37.57
N LEU A 327 17.19 7.94 -36.47
CA LEU A 327 17.34 9.33 -36.05
C LEU A 327 18.14 10.18 -37.07
N ILE A 328 19.25 9.67 -37.62
CA ILE A 328 20.05 10.41 -38.62
C ILE A 328 19.38 10.46 -40.00
N THR A 329 18.42 9.59 -40.28
CA THR A 329 17.64 9.64 -41.53
C THR A 329 16.37 10.50 -41.41
N SER A 330 16.07 11.03 -40.21
CA SER A 330 14.86 11.80 -39.95
C SER A 330 14.90 13.22 -40.56
N ALA A 331 13.71 13.80 -40.80
CA ALA A 331 13.57 15.19 -41.23
C ALA A 331 14.14 16.17 -40.20
N GLY A 332 13.93 15.90 -38.91
CA GLY A 332 14.45 16.71 -37.81
C GLY A 332 15.98 16.76 -37.77
N TYR A 333 16.68 15.67 -38.11
CA TYR A 333 18.13 15.71 -38.25
C TYR A 333 18.59 16.59 -39.42
N GLN A 334 17.91 16.50 -40.57
CA GLN A 334 18.22 17.36 -41.71
C GLN A 334 18.00 18.84 -41.38
N ALA A 335 16.91 19.16 -40.68
CA ALA A 335 16.65 20.50 -40.17
C ALA A 335 17.74 20.96 -39.18
N TYR A 336 18.19 20.08 -38.29
CA TYR A 336 19.27 20.38 -37.35
C TYR A 336 20.58 20.69 -38.07
N LEU A 337 20.97 19.90 -39.08
CA LEU A 337 22.17 20.19 -39.87
C LEU A 337 22.05 21.54 -40.60
N ALA A 338 20.87 21.85 -41.15
CA ALA A 338 20.63 23.14 -41.78
C ALA A 338 20.78 24.31 -40.79
N GLU A 339 20.29 24.18 -39.55
CA GLU A 339 20.50 25.16 -38.48
C GLU A 339 21.98 25.35 -38.15
N GLN A 340 22.74 24.25 -38.00
CA GLN A 340 24.17 24.33 -37.69
C GLN A 340 24.96 24.99 -38.81
N LEU A 341 24.64 24.66 -40.06
CA LEU A 341 25.25 25.30 -41.24
C LEU A 341 24.91 26.78 -41.30
N ALA A 342 23.65 27.17 -41.07
CA ALA A 342 23.22 28.57 -41.05
C ALA A 342 23.91 29.37 -39.94
N ALA A 343 24.00 28.82 -38.73
CA ALA A 343 24.70 29.45 -37.61
C ALA A 343 26.20 29.64 -37.91
N SER A 344 26.85 28.63 -38.49
CA SER A 344 28.25 28.74 -38.91
C SER A 344 28.46 29.79 -40.00
N LEU A 345 27.49 29.96 -40.91
CA LEU A 345 27.53 30.98 -41.95
C LEU A 345 27.32 32.37 -41.39
N ASP A 346 26.50 32.56 -40.37
CA ASP A 346 26.34 33.86 -39.70
C ASP A 346 27.56 34.22 -38.83
N GLU A 347 28.18 33.24 -38.17
CA GLU A 347 29.52 33.40 -37.57
C GLU A 347 30.56 33.76 -38.64
N GLN A 348 30.54 33.12 -39.81
CA GLN A 348 31.41 33.47 -40.93
C GLN A 348 31.09 34.86 -41.51
N LYS A 349 29.82 35.29 -41.58
CA LYS A 349 29.45 36.65 -42.00
C LYS A 349 29.98 37.71 -41.04
N TRP A 350 30.04 37.41 -39.73
CA TRP A 350 30.75 38.26 -38.77
C TRP A 350 32.23 38.43 -39.17
N PHE A 351 32.89 37.34 -39.58
CA PHE A 351 34.27 37.38 -40.11
C PHE A 351 34.40 38.08 -41.48
N LEU A 352 33.32 38.16 -42.27
CA LEU A 352 33.32 38.68 -43.65
C LEU A 352 32.73 40.11 -43.78
N SER A 353 32.35 40.76 -42.68
CA SER A 353 31.81 42.12 -42.71
C SER A 353 32.87 43.17 -43.11
N ARG A 354 32.44 44.17 -43.90
CA ARG A 354 33.30 45.22 -44.51
C ARG A 354 34.17 46.00 -43.51
N GLU A 355 33.80 46.04 -42.24
CA GLU A 355 34.52 46.80 -41.21
C GLU A 355 35.83 46.16 -40.74
N ARG A 356 36.19 44.96 -41.23
CA ARG A 356 37.41 44.25 -40.79
C ARG A 356 38.31 43.72 -41.90
N HIS A 357 38.24 44.29 -43.11
CA HIS A 357 39.24 44.04 -44.15
C HIS A 357 40.68 44.28 -43.65
N GLY A 358 40.87 45.15 -42.64
CA GLY A 358 42.15 45.39 -41.97
C GLY A 358 42.75 44.19 -41.22
N PHE A 359 41.92 43.24 -40.75
CA PHE A 359 42.40 42.01 -40.10
C PHE A 359 42.85 40.97 -41.13
N TRP A 360 42.16 40.88 -42.28
CA TRP A 360 42.55 40.00 -43.38
C TRP A 360 43.83 40.45 -44.09
N SER A 361 44.08 41.76 -44.20
CA SER A 361 45.31 42.29 -44.80
C SER A 361 46.59 42.01 -44.01
N ASN A 362 46.49 41.57 -42.74
CA ASN A 362 47.63 41.13 -41.92
C ASN A 362 47.76 39.60 -41.85
N ARG A 363 46.80 38.87 -42.41
CA ARG A 363 46.89 37.43 -42.62
C ARG A 363 47.97 37.20 -43.68
N HIS A 364 48.94 36.34 -43.41
CA HIS A 364 50.01 35.92 -44.34
C HIS A 364 51.26 36.82 -44.48
N SER A 365 51.55 37.79 -43.60
CA SER A 365 52.86 38.46 -43.63
C SER A 365 54.02 37.53 -43.19
N SER A 366 53.72 36.48 -42.41
CA SER A 366 54.63 35.36 -42.12
C SER A 366 53.87 34.15 -41.54
N SER A 367 54.47 32.96 -41.55
CA SER A 367 53.89 31.76 -40.93
C SER A 367 53.68 31.93 -39.42
N LYS A 368 54.53 32.71 -38.74
CA LYS A 368 54.45 32.96 -37.30
C LYS A 368 53.32 33.94 -36.92
N ALA A 369 53.02 34.90 -37.79
CA ALA A 369 51.85 35.78 -37.63
C ALA A 369 50.54 34.98 -37.80
N GLN A 370 50.53 34.02 -38.74
CA GLN A 370 49.41 33.12 -38.93
C GLN A 370 49.20 32.21 -37.72
N GLU A 371 50.26 31.59 -37.20
CA GLU A 371 50.19 30.70 -36.03
C GLU A 371 49.73 31.43 -34.75
N ASN A 372 50.20 32.67 -34.51
CA ASN A 372 49.74 33.47 -33.37
C ASN A 372 48.28 33.91 -33.49
N PHE A 373 47.85 34.27 -34.70
CA PHE A 373 46.44 34.60 -34.97
C PHE A 373 45.55 33.37 -34.70
N ASP A 374 45.94 32.22 -35.22
CA ASP A 374 45.17 30.98 -35.07
C ASP A 374 45.12 30.50 -33.60
N ARG A 375 46.17 30.76 -32.79
CA ARG A 375 46.15 30.55 -31.33
C ARG A 375 45.26 31.55 -30.59
N GLN A 376 45.32 32.83 -30.94
CA GLN A 376 44.57 33.89 -30.25
C GLN A 376 43.05 33.73 -30.41
N TYR A 377 42.62 33.16 -31.54
CA TYR A 377 41.19 33.00 -31.87
C TYR A 377 40.71 31.55 -31.90
N GLY A 378 41.52 30.60 -31.39
CA GLY A 378 41.09 29.21 -31.17
C GLY A 378 40.83 28.39 -32.44
N LEU A 379 41.37 28.81 -33.59
CA LEU A 379 41.16 28.15 -34.89
C LEU A 379 42.06 26.92 -35.08
N ILE A 380 43.11 26.76 -34.26
CA ILE A 380 43.82 25.49 -34.11
C ILE A 380 43.25 24.79 -32.88
N SER A 381 42.22 23.98 -33.07
CA SER A 381 41.86 22.99 -32.07
C SER A 381 42.87 21.84 -32.14
N LEU A 382 43.73 21.71 -31.12
CA LEU A 382 44.20 20.44 -30.55
C LEU A 382 44.30 19.23 -31.50
N LEU A 383 45.15 19.31 -32.53
CA LEU A 383 45.55 18.13 -33.33
C LEU A 383 46.97 17.61 -33.02
N CYS A 384 47.59 18.03 -31.91
CA CYS A 384 48.86 17.47 -31.46
C CYS A 384 48.91 17.36 -29.93
N HIS A 385 48.13 16.43 -29.37
CA HIS A 385 48.62 15.62 -28.26
C HIS A 385 48.88 14.21 -28.82
N LYS A 386 50.18 13.88 -28.94
CA LYS A 386 50.65 12.50 -28.89
C LYS A 386 50.47 11.96 -27.47
#